data_AF-A0A347AGR9-F1
#
_entry.id   AF-A0A347AGR9-F1
#
_cell.length_a   1.000
_cell.length_b   1.000
_cell.length_c   1.000
_cell.angle_alpha   90.00
_cell.angle_beta   90.00
_cell.angle_gamma   90.00
#
_symmetry.space_group_name_H-M   'P 1'
#
loop_
_entity.id
_entity.type
_entity.pdbx_description
1 polymer ?
#
loop_
_entity_poly.entity_id
_entity_poly.type
_entity_poly.pdbx_seq_one_letter_code
_entity_poly.pdbx_strand_id
1 'polypeptide(L)'
;MEVNVVDYGFLEDSKRYYVKYKISDINVLTRKKIVNKLEEELEVKDKNIYLTMYFESEYYPFKSKESHERFDDYKAREEIEMIAYISSILEED
;
A
#
# COMPACT_ATOMS: atom_id res chain seq x y z
N MET A 1 -6.42 -3.61 -12.25
CA MET A 1 -6.04 -3.33 -10.84
C MET A 1 -4.92 -2.31 -10.88
N GLU A 2 -5.20 -1.15 -10.31
CA GLU A 2 -4.25 -0.05 -10.19
C GLU A 2 -3.98 0.20 -8.71
N VAL A 3 -2.73 0.48 -8.36
CA VAL A 3 -2.32 0.83 -7.00
C VAL A 3 -1.57 2.16 -7.07
N ASN A 4 -1.95 3.09 -6.20
CA ASN A 4 -1.30 4.39 -6.10
C ASN A 4 -0.97 4.70 -4.64
N VAL A 5 0.25 5.17 -4.36
CA VAL A 5 0.57 5.79 -3.07
C VAL A 5 -0.16 7.13 -2.99
N VAL A 6 -1.00 7.30 -1.98
CA VAL A 6 -1.81 8.52 -1.78
C VAL A 6 -1.43 9.30 -0.52
N ASP A 7 -0.77 8.65 0.43
CA ASP A 7 -0.20 9.30 1.62
C ASP A 7 0.94 8.45 2.18
N TYR A 8 1.87 9.06 2.90
CA TYR A 8 2.99 8.37 3.55
C TYR A 8 3.62 9.26 4.62
N GLY A 9 4.21 8.65 5.63
CA GLY A 9 4.94 9.42 6.63
C GLY A 9 5.27 8.63 7.88
N PHE A 10 5.38 9.36 8.99
CA PHE A 10 5.62 8.82 10.32
C PHE A 10 4.49 9.25 11.26
N LEU A 11 3.89 8.29 11.95
CA LEU A 11 2.91 8.55 13.00
C LEU A 11 3.64 8.64 14.34
N GLU A 12 3.64 9.84 14.92
CA GLU A 12 4.28 10.10 16.21
C GLU A 12 3.65 9.29 17.36
N ASP A 13 2.31 9.20 17.39
CA ASP A 13 1.58 8.53 18.47
C ASP A 13 1.90 7.03 18.58
N SER A 14 2.03 6.36 17.43
CA SER A 14 2.34 4.93 17.36
C SER A 14 3.83 4.65 17.10
N LYS A 15 4.63 5.69 16.88
CA LYS A 15 6.05 5.64 16.50
C LYS A 15 6.34 4.71 15.33
N ARG A 16 5.50 4.74 14.29
CA ARG A 16 5.60 3.86 13.12
C ARG A 16 5.59 4.65 11.83
N TYR A 17 6.35 4.18 10.86
CA TYR A 17 6.23 4.67 9.50
C TYR A 17 5.03 4.05 8.82
N TYR A 18 4.42 4.77 7.89
CA TYR A 18 3.28 4.26 7.13
C TYR A 18 3.34 4.67 5.66
N VAL A 19 2.69 3.86 4.83
CA VAL A 19 2.32 4.19 3.46
C VAL A 19 0.85 3.81 3.28
N LYS A 20 0.08 4.73 2.69
CA LYS A 20 -1.32 4.54 2.35
C LYS A 20 -1.47 4.42 0.85
N TYR A 21 -2.09 3.33 0.42
CA TYR A 21 -2.31 2.99 -0.97
C TYR A 21 -3.79 3.12 -1.30
N LYS A 22 -4.10 3.62 -2.48
CA LYS A 22 -5.42 3.52 -3.10
C LYS A 22 -5.36 2.42 -4.15
N ILE A 23 -6.21 1.42 -3.96
CA ILE A 23 -6.41 0.32 -4.91
C ILE A 23 -7.70 0.59 -5.67
N SER A 24 -7.59 0.73 -6.99
CA SER A 24 -8.69 1.01 -7.91
C SER A 24 -8.69 0.03 -9.09
N ASP A 25 -9.67 0.18 -9.98
CA ASP A 25 -9.84 -0.68 -11.16
C ASP A 25 -9.85 -2.19 -10.80
N ILE A 26 -10.69 -2.54 -9.83
CA ILE A 26 -10.91 -3.92 -9.40
C ILE A 26 -12.40 -4.25 -9.45
N ASN A 27 -12.70 -5.49 -9.83
CA ASN A 27 -14.07 -5.99 -9.82
C ASN A 27 -14.52 -6.34 -8.39
N VAL A 28 -15.81 -6.61 -8.22
CA VAL A 28 -16.41 -6.91 -6.91
C VAL A 28 -15.84 -8.17 -6.26
N LEU A 29 -15.47 -9.19 -7.04
CA LEU A 29 -14.90 -10.44 -6.52
C LEU A 29 -13.49 -10.21 -5.99
N THR A 30 -12.63 -9.53 -6.76
CA THR A 30 -11.28 -9.14 -6.34
C THR A 30 -11.35 -8.31 -5.07
N ARG A 31 -12.23 -7.29 -5.02
CA ARG A 31 -12.43 -6.46 -3.83
C ARG A 31 -12.77 -7.27 -2.58
N LYS A 32 -13.70 -8.23 -2.70
CA LYS A 32 -14.07 -9.12 -1.58
C LYS A 32 -12.90 -9.98 -1.12
N LYS A 33 -12.12 -10.53 -2.06
CA LYS A 33 -10.93 -11.32 -1.71
C LYS A 33 -9.90 -10.47 -0.94
N ILE A 34 -9.60 -9.26 -1.43
CA ILE A 34 -8.67 -8.33 -0.76
C ILE A 34 -9.13 -8.06 0.68
N VAL A 35 -10.39 -7.66 0.87
CA VAL A 35 -10.94 -7.33 2.21
C VAL A 35 -10.96 -8.54 3.15
N ASN A 36 -11.11 -9.76 2.63
CA ASN A 36 -11.18 -10.96 3.46
C ASN A 36 -9.80 -11.54 3.79
N LYS A 37 -8.78 -11.28 2.97
CA LYS A 37 -7.45 -11.92 3.08
C LYS A 37 -6.38 -11.03 3.68
N LEU A 38 -6.46 -9.71 3.47
CA LEU A 38 -5.52 -8.77 4.07
C LEU A 38 -5.89 -8.54 5.53
N GLU A 39 -4.91 -8.68 6.41
CA GLU A 39 -5.05 -8.43 7.86
C GLU A 39 -4.78 -6.95 8.21
N GLU A 40 -4.24 -6.19 7.25
CA GLU A 40 -3.87 -4.79 7.39
C GLU A 40 -5.08 -3.86 7.55
N GLU A 41 -4.80 -2.61 7.91
CA GLU A 41 -5.84 -1.59 8.04
C GLU A 41 -6.40 -1.21 6.67
N LEU A 42 -7.68 -1.52 6.47
CA LEU A 42 -8.42 -1.26 5.23
C LEU A 42 -9.61 -0.32 5.47
N GLU A 43 -9.74 0.67 4.59
CA GLU A 43 -10.95 1.48 4.44
C GLU A 43 -11.54 1.28 3.04
N VAL A 44 -12.82 0.90 2.96
CA VAL A 44 -13.53 0.82 1.68
C VAL A 44 -14.32 2.11 1.46
N LYS A 45 -14.01 2.84 0.39
CA LYS A 45 -14.75 4.05 -0.02
C LYS A 45 -15.15 3.94 -1.48
N ASP A 46 -16.46 3.99 -1.73
CA ASP A 46 -17.08 3.76 -3.03
C ASP A 46 -16.65 2.42 -3.68
N LYS A 47 -15.85 2.50 -4.75
CA LYS A 47 -15.33 1.35 -5.50
C LYS A 47 -13.85 1.09 -5.21
N ASN A 48 -13.22 1.88 -4.36
CA ASN A 48 -11.79 1.82 -4.07
C ASN A 48 -11.55 1.23 -2.68
N ILE A 49 -10.38 0.64 -2.51
CA ILE A 49 -9.84 0.24 -1.21
C ILE A 49 -8.69 1.19 -0.87
N TYR A 50 -8.65 1.64 0.37
CA TYR A 50 -7.51 2.34 0.93
C TYR A 50 -6.83 1.43 1.95
N LEU A 51 -5.61 1.02 1.65
CA LEU A 51 -4.80 0.14 2.48
C LEU A 51 -3.73 0.97 3.18
N THR A 52 -3.62 0.87 4.49
CA THR A 52 -2.51 1.46 5.26
C THR A 52 -1.58 0.35 5.73
N MET A 53 -0.32 0.42 5.31
CA MET A 53 0.73 -0.48 5.81
C MET A 53 1.66 0.26 6.74
N TYR A 54 2.04 -0.40 7.82
CA TYR A 54 2.98 0.11 8.81
C TYR A 54 4.32 -0.58 8.67
N PHE A 55 5.40 0.21 8.79
CA PHE A 55 6.76 -0.26 8.59
C PHE A 55 7.62 0.04 9.81
N GLU A 56 8.50 -0.92 10.13
CA GLU A 56 9.68 -0.59 10.91
C GLU A 56 10.62 0.30 10.09
N SER A 57 11.44 1.09 10.77
CA SER A 57 12.26 2.11 10.12
C SER A 57 13.22 1.53 9.07
N GLU A 58 13.66 0.28 9.20
CA GLU A 58 14.58 -0.36 8.25
C GLU A 58 13.90 -0.81 6.94
N TYR A 59 12.58 -1.03 6.98
CA TYR A 59 11.78 -1.47 5.82
C TYR A 59 11.01 -0.34 5.16
N TYR A 60 11.08 0.88 5.70
CA TYR A 60 10.32 2.02 5.18
C TYR A 60 10.88 2.49 3.81
N PRO A 61 10.08 2.45 2.73
CA PRO A 61 10.56 2.71 1.37
C PRO A 61 11.04 4.15 1.14
N PHE A 62 10.51 5.11 1.90
CA PHE A 62 10.81 6.54 1.73
C PHE A 62 11.71 7.12 2.83
N LYS A 63 12.56 6.29 3.46
CA LYS A 63 13.44 6.75 4.54
C LYS A 63 14.65 7.53 4.06
N SER A 64 15.22 7.15 2.92
CA SER A 64 16.54 7.63 2.50
C SER A 64 16.46 9.03 1.88
N LYS A 65 17.54 9.81 1.98
CA LYS A 65 17.64 11.10 1.28
C LYS A 65 17.43 10.94 -0.23
N GLU A 66 17.99 9.88 -0.81
CA GLU A 66 17.84 9.55 -2.23
C GLU A 66 16.36 9.34 -2.61
N SER A 67 15.58 8.65 -1.77
CA SER A 67 14.15 8.45 -2.02
C SER A 67 13.36 9.75 -2.06
N HIS A 68 13.82 10.81 -1.38
CA HIS A 68 13.20 12.12 -1.45
C HIS A 68 13.64 12.91 -2.71
N GLU A 69 14.89 12.75 -3.14
CA GLU A 69 15.42 13.41 -4.34
C GLU A 69 14.87 12.78 -5.64
N ARG A 70 14.53 11.49 -5.60
CA ARG A 70 13.97 10.70 -6.72
C ARG A 70 12.61 10.11 -6.38
N PHE A 71 11.76 10.91 -5.74
CA PHE A 71 10.51 10.43 -5.17
C PHE A 71 9.61 9.68 -6.16
N ASP A 72 9.45 10.19 -7.39
CA ASP A 72 8.59 9.54 -8.39
C ASP A 72 9.06 8.13 -8.76
N ASP A 73 10.37 7.90 -8.81
CA ASP A 73 10.95 6.58 -9.10
C ASP A 73 10.67 5.59 -7.96
N TYR A 74 10.86 6.03 -6.72
CA TYR A 74 10.61 5.21 -5.53
C TYR A 74 9.11 4.95 -5.34
N LYS A 75 8.27 5.96 -5.61
CA LYS A 75 6.81 5.82 -5.58
C LYS A 75 6.35 4.80 -6.62
N ALA A 76 6.82 4.90 -7.86
CA ALA A 76 6.47 3.95 -8.92
C ALA A 76 6.91 2.52 -8.58
N ARG A 77 8.13 2.37 -8.02
CA ARG A 77 8.63 1.09 -7.54
C ARG A 77 7.74 0.51 -6.43
N GLU A 78 7.41 1.31 -5.45
CA GLU A 78 6.56 0.93 -4.32
C GLU A 78 5.15 0.50 -4.77
N GLU A 79 4.58 1.21 -5.75
CA GLU A 79 3.29 0.83 -6.35
C GLU A 79 3.35 -0.52 -7.08
N ILE A 80 4.46 -0.82 -7.77
CA ILE A 80 4.68 -2.12 -8.43
C ILE A 80 4.85 -3.22 -7.38
N GLU A 81 5.65 -2.99 -6.34
CA GLU A 81 5.85 -3.94 -5.24
C GLU A 81 4.52 -4.27 -4.55
N MET A 82 3.67 -3.27 -4.33
CA MET A 82 2.35 -3.45 -3.75
C MET A 82 1.39 -4.24 -4.65
N ILE A 83 1.43 -4.02 -5.96
CA ILE A 83 0.65 -4.83 -6.92
C ILE A 83 1.08 -6.30 -6.82
N ALA A 84 2.38 -6.57 -6.75
CA ALA A 84 2.92 -7.93 -6.66
C ALA A 84 2.47 -8.62 -5.35
N TYR A 85 2.58 -7.91 -4.22
CA TYR A 85 2.14 -8.39 -2.91
C TYR A 85 0.64 -8.71 -2.86
N ILE A 86 -0.22 -7.80 -3.34
CA ILE A 86 -1.67 -8.05 -3.38
C ILE A 86 -1.98 -9.24 -4.30
N SER A 87 -1.28 -9.34 -5.45
CA SER A 87 -1.50 -10.42 -6.39
C SER A 87 -1.12 -11.78 -5.80
N SER A 88 0.00 -11.88 -5.08
CA SER A 88 0.40 -13.15 -4.44
C SER A 88 -0.63 -13.63 -3.42
N ILE A 89 -1.19 -12.71 -2.61
CA ILE A 89 -2.24 -13.04 -1.63
C ILE A 89 -3.54 -13.48 -2.32
N LEU A 90 -3.86 -12.89 -3.47
CA LEU A 90 -5.06 -13.25 -4.23
C LEU A 90 -4.96 -14.63 -4.89
N GLU A 91 -3.74 -15.05 -5.24
CA GLU A 91 -3.40 -16.34 -5.86
C GLU A 91 -3.27 -17.49 -4.85
N GLU A 92 -2.95 -17.23 -3.59
CA GLU A 92 -2.93 -18.25 -2.53
C GLU A 92 -4.35 -18.75 -2.22
N ASP A 93 -4.71 -19.98 -2.61
CA ASP A 93 -6.07 -20.53 -2.47
C ASP A 93 -6.53 -20.79 -1.02
#